data_AF-A0A453ML06-F1
#
_entry.id   AF-A0A453ML06-F1
#
_cell.length_a   1.000
_cell.length_b   1.000
_cell.length_c   1.000
_cell.angle_alpha   90.00
_cell.angle_beta   90.00
_cell.angle_gamma   90.00
#
_symmetry.space_group_name_H-M   'P 1'
#
loop_
_entity.id
_entity.type
_entity.pdbx_description
1 polymer ?
#
loop_
_entity_poly.entity_id
_entity_poly.type
_entity_poly.pdbx_seq_one_letter_code
_entity_poly.pdbx_strand_id
1 'polypeptide(L)'
;MFSHGADPAHDASAAGGGVGVSAGGPVVHTRFVWPHGGKRVFLSGSFTRWSEHLPMSPVEGCPTVFQAICSLPPGIYQYKFNVDGQWRHDEGQPTITGEYGVVNTLYLTREFDHINTVLSPTTPGSRMDVDNDSFQRMGSLSDGALQEGSPRISESAIQISRCRVAEYLNAHTGYDLLPDSGKVIALDINLPVKQSFHILHEQGIPVAPLWDSFRGQFVGLLSPLDFILILRELETHGSNLTEEQLETHTISAWKEAKRQTYGRNDGQLRSNQHLVHATPYESLRGIAMKILETGISTVPIIYSSSTDGSFPQLLHLASLSGILKCICRYFKNSTGSLPILNQPVCSIPLGTWVPKIGEPNGHPLAMLRPNTSLSSALNLLVQAGVSSIPIVDDNDSLIDTYSRSDITALAKDKVYTHIRLDEMTIHQALQLGQDANSPFGLFNGQRCQMCLRSDPLLKVMERLANPGKCFSITHLHEY
;
A
#
# COMPACT_ATOMS: atom_id res chain seq x y z
N MET A 1 -8.91 -27.14 62.70
CA MET A 1 -8.16 -25.99 63.24
C MET A 1 -8.60 -24.77 62.43
N PHE A 2 -9.71 -24.15 62.84
CA PHE A 2 -9.80 -22.85 63.57
C PHE A 2 -9.51 -21.66 62.64
N SER A 3 -10.27 -20.56 62.53
CA SER A 3 -11.60 -20.10 62.99
C SER A 3 -11.81 -18.68 62.39
N HIS A 4 -12.95 -18.39 61.76
CA HIS A 4 -14.04 -17.44 62.12
C HIS A 4 -13.79 -15.92 62.27
N GLY A 5 -14.72 -15.14 61.67
CA GLY A 5 -15.15 -13.77 62.06
C GLY A 5 -15.66 -12.97 60.83
N ALA A 6 -16.95 -12.99 60.47
CA ALA A 6 -18.12 -12.26 61.01
C ALA A 6 -18.19 -10.76 60.59
N ASP A 7 -19.23 -10.43 59.80
CA ASP A 7 -19.70 -9.07 59.46
C ASP A 7 -20.21 -8.30 60.70
N PRO A 8 -20.42 -6.97 60.59
CA PRO A 8 -21.80 -6.51 60.38
C PRO A 8 -21.97 -5.31 59.44
N ALA A 9 -23.19 -5.21 58.89
CA ALA A 9 -23.70 -4.08 58.11
C ALA A 9 -24.09 -2.88 58.99
N HIS A 10 -24.02 -1.67 58.42
CA HIS A 10 -24.90 -0.54 58.75
C HIS A 10 -25.02 0.46 57.59
N ASP A 11 -26.23 1.01 57.48
CA ASP A 11 -26.86 1.76 56.38
C ASP A 11 -26.36 3.19 56.07
N ALA A 12 -26.57 3.54 54.80
CA ALA A 12 -27.08 4.79 54.19
C ALA A 12 -26.66 6.20 54.73
N SER A 13 -26.03 7.00 53.87
CA SER A 13 -26.71 8.02 53.02
C SER A 13 -25.79 9.13 52.48
N ALA A 14 -25.92 9.36 51.17
CA ALA A 14 -25.71 10.57 50.35
C ALA A 14 -24.81 11.73 50.83
N ALA A 15 -23.74 12.01 50.05
CA ALA A 15 -23.35 13.36 49.65
C ALA A 15 -22.53 13.31 48.35
N GLY A 16 -22.86 14.18 47.40
CA GLY A 16 -22.46 14.09 45.99
C GLY A 16 -21.00 14.39 45.68
N GLY A 17 -20.50 13.76 44.63
CA GLY A 17 -19.21 14.06 44.00
C GLY A 17 -19.39 14.14 42.49
N GLY A 18 -19.29 15.35 41.95
CA GLY A 18 -19.27 15.60 40.51
C GLY A 18 -18.07 14.92 39.87
N VAL A 19 -18.34 14.12 38.84
CA VAL A 19 -17.30 13.45 38.06
C VAL A 19 -16.79 14.41 36.99
N GLY A 20 -15.69 15.10 37.30
CA GLY A 20 -14.81 15.68 36.29
C GLY A 20 -14.03 14.56 35.62
N VAL A 21 -14.25 14.33 34.33
CA VAL A 21 -13.42 13.43 33.52
C VAL A 21 -12.25 14.23 32.99
N SER A 22 -11.12 14.16 33.68
CA SER A 22 -9.82 14.60 33.17
C SER A 22 -9.28 13.58 32.18
N ALA A 23 -9.41 13.84 30.89
CA ALA A 23 -8.65 13.18 29.82
C ALA A 23 -7.68 14.20 29.22
N GLY A 24 -6.47 14.29 29.80
CA GLY A 24 -5.41 15.23 29.41
C GLY A 24 -4.67 14.83 28.14
N GLY A 25 -5.39 14.64 27.03
CA GLY A 25 -4.81 14.62 25.69
C GLY A 25 -4.82 16.01 25.05
N PRO A 26 -3.96 16.32 24.07
CA PRO A 26 -4.05 17.57 23.32
C PRO A 26 -5.39 17.64 22.59
N VAL A 27 -6.11 18.74 22.77
CA VAL A 27 -7.47 18.94 22.25
C VAL A 27 -7.44 19.93 21.09
N VAL A 28 -8.16 19.65 20.01
CA VAL A 28 -8.28 20.52 18.84
C VAL A 28 -9.59 21.31 18.93
N HIS A 29 -9.51 22.63 18.93
CA HIS A 29 -10.70 23.49 18.91
C HIS A 29 -11.32 23.49 17.52
N THR A 30 -12.48 22.85 17.39
CA THR A 30 -13.14 22.69 16.09
C THR A 30 -14.42 23.49 16.02
N ARG A 31 -14.55 24.31 14.97
CA ARG A 31 -15.73 25.11 14.68
C ARG A 31 -16.64 24.37 13.70
N PHE A 32 -17.85 24.05 14.14
CA PHE A 32 -18.95 23.54 13.32
C PHE A 32 -19.82 24.70 12.89
N VAL A 33 -20.19 24.75 11.60
CA VAL A 33 -20.99 25.84 11.03
C VAL A 33 -22.18 25.26 10.27
N TRP A 34 -23.35 25.88 10.43
CA TRP A 34 -24.56 25.60 9.68
C TRP A 34 -25.00 26.87 8.94
N PRO A 35 -24.89 26.94 7.60
CA PRO A 35 -25.14 28.17 6.85
C PRO A 35 -26.58 28.36 6.35
N HIS A 36 -27.48 27.39 6.56
CA HIS A 36 -28.77 27.35 5.87
C HIS A 36 -29.97 27.93 6.65
N GLY A 37 -29.72 28.71 7.70
CA GLY A 37 -30.79 29.31 8.53
C GLY A 37 -31.54 28.31 9.42
N GLY A 38 -32.43 28.85 10.26
CA GLY A 38 -33.23 28.11 11.25
C GLY A 38 -33.61 28.99 12.44
N LYS A 39 -34.58 28.59 13.26
CA LYS A 39 -34.90 29.31 14.52
C LYS A 39 -34.12 28.74 15.70
N ARG A 40 -33.94 27.42 15.74
CA ARG A 40 -33.18 26.69 16.76
C ARG A 40 -32.34 25.62 16.08
N VAL A 41 -31.02 25.75 16.16
CA VAL A 41 -30.07 24.81 15.59
C VAL A 41 -29.28 24.14 16.70
N PHE A 42 -29.25 22.81 16.70
CA PHE A 42 -28.45 22.01 17.61
C PHE A 42 -27.48 21.12 16.83
N LEU A 43 -26.33 20.83 17.44
CA LEU A 43 -25.32 19.91 16.95
C LEU A 43 -25.30 18.66 17.82
N SER A 44 -25.34 17.48 17.19
CA SER A 44 -25.13 16.20 17.86
C SER A 44 -24.20 15.34 17.04
N GLY A 45 -23.42 14.50 17.69
CA GLY A 45 -22.49 13.61 17.00
C GLY A 45 -21.93 12.52 17.90
N SER A 46 -20.95 11.78 17.38
CA SER A 46 -20.27 10.71 18.11
C SER A 46 -19.61 11.20 19.40
N PHE A 47 -19.15 12.46 19.43
CA PHE A 47 -18.57 13.11 20.61
C PHE A 47 -19.61 13.49 21.69
N THR A 48 -20.89 13.59 21.33
CA THR A 48 -22.01 13.74 22.28
C THR A 48 -22.77 12.44 22.51
N ARG A 49 -22.21 11.31 22.05
CA ARG A 49 -22.85 9.98 22.04
C ARG A 49 -24.24 9.97 21.39
N TRP A 50 -24.51 10.90 20.47
CA TRP A 50 -25.83 11.11 19.84
C TRP A 50 -27.01 11.39 20.79
N SER A 51 -26.78 11.48 22.11
CA SER A 51 -27.82 11.70 23.12
C SER A 51 -27.94 13.17 23.51
N GLU A 52 -26.83 13.93 23.47
CA GLU A 52 -26.83 15.34 23.83
C GLU A 52 -26.90 16.23 22.58
N HIS A 53 -27.72 17.29 22.69
CA HIS A 53 -27.94 18.30 21.66
C HIS A 53 -27.25 19.61 22.07
N LEU A 54 -26.10 19.90 21.47
CA LEU A 54 -25.37 21.14 21.74
C LEU A 54 -26.04 22.31 21.02
N PRO A 55 -26.52 23.35 21.73
CA PRO A 55 -27.09 24.51 21.08
C PRO A 55 -26.03 25.27 20.27
N MET A 56 -26.37 25.66 19.05
CA MET A 56 -25.53 26.50 18.21
C MET A 56 -25.96 27.96 18.31
N SER A 57 -25.01 28.88 18.26
CA SER A 57 -25.25 30.33 18.34
C SER A 57 -25.14 30.97 16.95
N PRO A 58 -25.96 31.98 16.61
CA PRO A 58 -25.81 32.70 15.36
C PRO A 58 -24.45 33.40 15.30
N VAL A 59 -23.85 33.44 14.12
CA VAL A 59 -22.58 34.12 13.86
C VAL A 59 -22.81 35.63 13.90
N GLU A 60 -21.91 36.36 14.55
CA GLU A 60 -21.96 37.81 14.65
C GLU A 60 -21.96 38.44 13.24
N GLY A 61 -22.96 39.27 12.95
CA GLY A 61 -23.18 39.88 11.63
C GLY A 61 -23.97 39.04 10.61
N CYS A 62 -24.22 37.74 10.88
CA CYS A 62 -24.92 36.83 9.97
C CYS A 62 -25.95 35.96 10.73
N PRO A 63 -27.19 36.43 10.98
CA PRO A 63 -28.18 35.71 11.79
C PRO A 63 -28.70 34.41 11.14
N THR A 64 -28.42 34.20 9.86
CA THR A 64 -28.77 32.98 9.12
C THR A 64 -27.72 31.87 9.26
N VAL A 65 -26.55 32.16 9.83
CA VAL A 65 -25.46 31.21 10.00
C VAL A 65 -25.30 30.89 11.47
N PHE A 66 -25.29 29.61 11.82
CA PHE A 66 -25.13 29.14 13.20
C PHE A 66 -23.76 28.47 13.38
N GLN A 67 -23.16 28.59 14.56
CA GLN A 67 -21.89 27.99 14.89
C GLN A 67 -21.87 27.35 16.29
N ALA A 68 -21.03 26.32 16.44
CA ALA A 68 -20.61 25.78 17.73
C ALA A 68 -19.12 25.46 17.69
N ILE A 69 -18.42 25.68 18.79
CA ILE A 69 -17.00 25.34 18.93
C ILE A 69 -16.90 24.22 19.96
N CYS A 70 -16.33 23.08 19.56
CA CYS A 70 -16.10 21.95 20.43
C CYS A 70 -14.61 21.63 20.47
N SER A 71 -14.09 21.42 21.68
CA SER A 71 -12.73 20.96 21.89
C SER A 71 -12.74 19.43 21.81
N LEU A 72 -12.24 18.88 20.71
CA LEU A 72 -12.26 17.45 20.44
C LEU A 72 -10.83 16.90 20.29
N PRO A 73 -10.51 15.72 20.85
CA PRO A 73 -9.26 15.03 20.54
C PRO A 73 -9.11 14.77 19.03
N PRO A 74 -7.88 14.53 18.52
CA PRO A 74 -7.69 14.05 17.16
C PRO A 74 -8.45 12.74 16.93
N GLY A 75 -9.18 12.64 15.81
CA GLY A 75 -10.02 11.48 15.49
C GLY A 75 -11.08 11.77 14.43
N ILE A 76 -11.85 10.74 14.09
CA ILE A 76 -12.99 10.83 13.17
C ILE A 76 -14.27 11.00 13.96
N TYR A 77 -15.02 12.06 13.66
CA TYR A 77 -16.29 12.38 14.31
C TYR A 77 -17.42 12.37 13.28
N GLN A 78 -18.51 11.70 13.60
CA GLN A 78 -19.76 11.78 12.83
C GLN A 78 -20.68 12.75 13.53
N TYR A 79 -21.37 13.61 12.79
CA TYR A 79 -22.25 14.62 13.37
C TYR A 79 -23.44 14.95 12.45
N LYS A 80 -24.47 15.54 13.03
CA LYS A 80 -25.68 15.96 12.33
C LYS A 80 -26.26 17.20 13.02
N PHE A 81 -26.96 18.01 12.24
CA PHE A 81 -27.63 19.20 12.73
C PHE A 81 -29.10 18.88 12.99
N ASN A 82 -29.64 19.34 14.10
CA ASN A 82 -31.08 19.35 14.34
C ASN A 82 -31.56 20.80 14.22
N VAL A 83 -32.22 21.10 13.11
CA VAL A 83 -32.72 22.44 12.76
C VAL A 83 -34.23 22.41 12.92
N ASP A 84 -34.74 23.18 13.88
CA ASP A 84 -36.18 23.32 14.15
C ASP A 84 -36.91 21.97 14.36
N GLY A 85 -36.23 20.99 14.96
CA GLY A 85 -36.76 19.65 15.22
C GLY A 85 -36.54 18.66 14.07
N GLN A 86 -35.92 19.07 12.96
CA GLN A 86 -35.61 18.22 11.82
C GLN A 86 -34.11 17.92 11.72
N TRP A 87 -33.77 16.64 11.58
CA TRP A 87 -32.41 16.18 11.38
C TRP A 87 -31.93 16.45 9.96
N ARG A 88 -30.91 17.31 9.84
CA ARG A 88 -30.29 17.75 8.59
C ARG A 88 -28.78 17.53 8.61
N HIS A 89 -28.20 17.36 7.44
CA HIS A 89 -26.75 17.37 7.24
C HIS A 89 -26.43 18.49 6.24
N ASP A 90 -25.21 18.99 6.29
CA ASP A 90 -24.71 19.95 5.31
C ASP A 90 -24.23 19.19 4.07
N GLU A 91 -24.85 19.43 2.91
CA GLU A 91 -24.51 18.78 1.64
C GLU A 91 -23.13 19.23 1.10
N GLY A 92 -22.62 20.38 1.55
CA GLY A 92 -21.30 20.89 1.20
C GLY A 92 -20.17 20.34 2.07
N GLN A 93 -20.49 19.54 3.10
CA GLN A 93 -19.52 18.91 4.00
C GLN A 93 -19.44 17.40 3.74
N PRO A 94 -18.31 16.73 4.07
CA PRO A 94 -18.19 15.28 3.86
C PRO A 94 -19.29 14.51 4.59
N THR A 95 -19.96 13.57 3.92
CA THR A 95 -21.04 12.76 4.49
C THR A 95 -20.76 11.26 4.40
N ILE A 96 -21.28 10.50 5.35
CA ILE A 96 -21.31 9.03 5.33
C ILE A 96 -22.73 8.54 5.64
N THR A 97 -23.12 7.43 5.01
CA THR A 97 -24.40 6.76 5.30
C THR A 97 -24.15 5.62 6.28
N GLY A 98 -24.85 5.64 7.42
CA GLY A 98 -24.72 4.61 8.46
C GLY A 98 -26.05 4.36 9.19
N GLU A 99 -25.97 3.84 10.43
CA GLU A 99 -27.14 3.51 11.27
C GLU A 99 -28.06 4.72 11.55
N TYR A 100 -27.50 5.94 11.52
CA TYR A 100 -28.23 7.20 11.75
C TYR A 100 -28.63 7.92 10.44
N GLY A 101 -28.64 7.19 9.33
CA GLY A 101 -28.86 7.72 7.98
C GLY A 101 -27.64 8.47 7.45
N VAL A 102 -27.87 9.48 6.61
CA VAL A 102 -26.81 10.36 6.09
C VAL A 102 -26.40 11.34 7.20
N VAL A 103 -25.12 11.31 7.58
CA VAL A 103 -24.51 12.16 8.60
C VAL A 103 -23.24 12.80 8.08
N ASN A 104 -22.93 14.01 8.54
CA ASN A 104 -21.65 14.64 8.23
C ASN A 104 -20.51 13.94 8.98
N THR A 105 -19.31 14.00 8.42
CA THR A 105 -18.09 13.44 9.00
C THR A 105 -17.01 14.52 9.05
N LEU A 106 -16.39 14.68 10.21
CA LEU A 106 -15.28 15.58 10.49
C LEU A 106 -14.06 14.73 10.86
N TYR A 107 -12.89 15.14 10.40
CA TYR A 107 -11.62 14.53 10.78
C TYR A 107 -10.69 15.56 11.41
N LEU A 108 -10.11 15.22 12.56
CA LEU A 108 -9.18 16.06 13.29
C LEU A 108 -7.82 15.37 13.37
N THR A 109 -6.80 15.94 12.72
CA THR A 109 -5.39 15.52 12.83
C THR A 109 -4.64 16.37 13.85
N ARG A 110 -3.55 15.81 14.38
CA ARG A 110 -2.61 16.52 15.27
C ARG A 110 -1.67 17.47 14.50
N GLU A 111 -1.62 17.37 13.17
CA GLU A 111 -0.77 18.18 12.29
C GLU A 111 -1.59 18.73 11.13
N PHE A 112 -1.28 19.99 10.74
CA PHE A 112 -1.77 20.81 9.61
C PHE A 112 -2.78 21.94 9.90
N ASP A 113 -2.25 23.07 10.40
CA ASP A 113 -2.85 24.41 10.28
C ASP A 113 -2.51 25.11 8.93
N HIS A 114 -2.15 24.37 7.88
CA HIS A 114 -1.68 24.97 6.60
C HIS A 114 -2.36 24.48 5.31
N ILE A 115 -3.44 23.69 5.38
CA ILE A 115 -4.16 23.26 4.15
C ILE A 115 -5.47 24.06 3.94
N ASN A 116 -6.02 24.70 4.98
CA ASN A 116 -7.25 25.49 4.85
C ASN A 116 -7.03 26.92 4.30
N THR A 117 -5.79 27.38 4.15
CA THR A 117 -5.48 28.76 3.72
C THR A 117 -5.14 28.87 2.22
N VAL A 118 -5.05 27.77 1.48
CA VAL A 118 -4.80 27.78 0.02
C VAL A 118 -6.11 27.79 -0.80
N LEU A 119 -7.27 27.76 -0.16
CA LEU A 119 -8.59 27.78 -0.84
C LEU A 119 -9.47 29.00 -0.49
N SER A 120 -8.89 30.03 0.11
CA SER A 120 -9.53 31.35 0.15
C SER A 120 -8.98 32.18 -1.02
N PRO A 121 -9.81 32.64 -1.98
CA PRO A 121 -9.33 33.60 -2.97
C PRO A 121 -8.94 34.88 -2.22
N THR A 122 -7.63 35.11 -2.10
CA THR A 122 -7.10 36.40 -1.70
C THR A 122 -7.40 37.37 -2.82
N THR A 123 -8.14 38.43 -2.51
CA THR A 123 -8.33 39.59 -3.37
C THR A 123 -7.06 40.45 -3.29
N PRO A 124 -6.36 40.73 -4.40
CA PRO A 124 -5.55 41.93 -4.51
C PRO A 124 -6.34 42.94 -5.34
N GLY A 125 -6.60 44.09 -4.73
CA GLY A 125 -7.23 45.20 -5.40
C GLY A 125 -6.40 45.76 -6.56
N SER A 126 -7.16 46.31 -7.52
CA SER A 126 -6.83 47.42 -8.42
C SER A 126 -5.66 47.28 -9.39
N ARG A 127 -5.98 47.04 -10.67
CA ARG A 127 -5.67 48.00 -11.75
C ARG A 127 -6.49 47.69 -13.01
N MET A 128 -7.08 48.74 -13.58
CA MET A 128 -7.97 48.72 -14.75
C MET A 128 -7.24 48.42 -16.06
N ASP A 129 -7.96 47.83 -17.02
CA ASP A 129 -7.97 48.05 -18.49
C ASP A 129 -9.05 47.08 -19.04
N VAL A 130 -10.30 47.48 -19.25
CA VAL A 130 -10.90 48.19 -20.41
C VAL A 130 -10.75 47.42 -21.74
N ASP A 131 -11.89 47.24 -22.40
CA ASP A 131 -12.13 46.74 -23.77
C ASP A 131 -12.10 45.21 -23.98
N ASN A 132 -13.03 44.59 -24.71
CA ASN A 132 -14.23 45.04 -25.42
C ASN A 132 -15.02 43.78 -25.85
N ASP A 133 -16.36 43.88 -25.88
CA ASP A 133 -17.31 43.20 -26.79
C ASP A 133 -17.20 41.68 -27.07
N SER A 134 -18.26 40.87 -27.19
CA SER A 134 -19.71 41.05 -27.20
C SER A 134 -20.33 39.69 -27.63
N PHE A 135 -21.62 39.48 -27.36
CA PHE A 135 -22.54 38.52 -28.01
C PHE A 135 -22.30 36.99 -27.78
N GLN A 136 -23.28 36.14 -27.48
CA GLN A 136 -24.74 36.24 -27.36
C GLN A 136 -25.25 34.95 -26.70
N ARG A 137 -26.21 35.06 -25.77
CA ARG A 137 -27.12 33.96 -25.45
C ARG A 137 -28.07 33.76 -26.63
N MET A 138 -28.18 32.56 -27.17
CA MET A 138 -29.47 31.96 -27.55
C MET A 138 -29.26 30.47 -27.84
N GLY A 139 -30.15 29.63 -27.31
CA GLY A 139 -30.06 28.17 -27.46
C GLY A 139 -30.43 27.67 -28.85
N SER A 140 -29.91 26.50 -29.19
CA SER A 140 -30.52 25.60 -30.17
C SER A 140 -30.28 24.16 -29.73
N LEU A 141 -31.31 23.36 -29.98
CA LEU A 141 -31.52 21.97 -29.60
C LEU A 141 -30.60 21.00 -30.37
N SER A 142 -30.36 19.85 -29.72
CA SER A 142 -29.92 18.54 -30.26
C SER A 142 -28.62 18.48 -31.05
N ASP A 143 -27.61 17.81 -30.49
CA ASP A 143 -27.26 16.47 -30.97
C ASP A 143 -26.54 15.66 -29.88
N GLY A 144 -26.78 14.35 -29.87
CA GLY A 144 -26.37 13.43 -28.81
C GLY A 144 -24.88 13.14 -28.82
N ALA A 145 -24.19 13.56 -27.77
CA ALA A 145 -22.98 12.89 -27.29
C ALA A 145 -23.12 12.74 -25.79
N LEU A 146 -23.45 11.53 -25.35
CA LEU A 146 -23.30 11.12 -23.95
C LEU A 146 -21.81 11.27 -23.60
N GLN A 147 -21.44 12.40 -23.00
CA GLN A 147 -20.26 12.43 -22.15
C GLN A 147 -20.55 11.47 -21.01
N GLU A 148 -19.93 10.29 -21.05
CA GLU A 148 -19.72 9.46 -19.87
C GLU A 148 -18.91 10.29 -18.87
N GLY A 149 -19.62 11.05 -18.05
CA GLY A 149 -19.08 11.63 -16.84
C GLY A 149 -18.73 10.48 -15.91
N SER A 150 -17.48 10.01 -15.99
CA SER A 150 -16.90 9.10 -14.99
C SER A 150 -17.27 9.63 -13.59
N PRO A 151 -17.85 8.83 -12.69
CA PRO A 151 -18.20 9.28 -11.35
C PRO A 151 -16.89 9.68 -10.64
N ARG A 152 -16.60 10.97 -10.58
CA ARG A 152 -15.44 11.49 -9.84
C ARG A 152 -15.81 11.38 -8.37
N ILE A 153 -15.11 10.49 -7.67
CA ILE A 153 -15.22 10.37 -6.21
C ILE A 153 -14.92 11.74 -5.61
N SER A 154 -15.67 12.14 -4.58
CA SER A 154 -15.34 13.33 -3.81
C SER A 154 -13.95 13.18 -3.19
N GLU A 155 -13.09 14.19 -3.34
CA GLU A 155 -11.77 14.25 -2.71
C GLU A 155 -11.85 13.97 -1.20
N SER A 156 -12.94 14.41 -0.56
CA SER A 156 -13.21 14.12 0.85
C SER A 156 -13.38 12.64 1.16
N ALA A 157 -13.98 11.85 0.26
CA ALA A 157 -14.14 10.40 0.45
C ALA A 157 -12.81 9.64 0.28
N ILE A 158 -11.94 10.11 -0.62
CA ILE A 158 -10.56 9.61 -0.74
C ILE A 158 -9.82 9.89 0.56
N GLN A 159 -9.89 11.13 1.06
CA GLN A 159 -9.20 11.52 2.29
C GLN A 159 -9.69 10.73 3.50
N ILE A 160 -11.00 10.56 3.70
CA ILE A 160 -11.56 9.73 4.78
C ILE A 160 -11.03 8.30 4.69
N SER A 161 -10.97 7.75 3.48
CA SER A 161 -10.48 6.39 3.27
C SER A 161 -8.99 6.26 3.62
N ARG A 162 -8.17 7.23 3.22
CA ARG A 162 -6.74 7.30 3.58
C ARG A 162 -6.54 7.37 5.09
N CYS A 163 -7.33 8.19 5.79
CA CYS A 163 -7.27 8.33 7.24
C CYS A 163 -7.58 7.02 7.96
N ARG A 164 -8.65 6.32 7.57
CA ARG A 164 -9.03 5.04 8.18
C ARG A 164 -8.00 3.94 7.95
N VAL A 165 -7.42 3.87 6.76
CA VAL A 165 -6.31 2.95 6.48
C VAL A 165 -5.07 3.32 7.30
N ALA A 166 -4.76 4.60 7.44
CA ALA A 166 -3.63 5.06 8.26
C ALA A 166 -3.82 4.74 9.76
N GLU A 167 -5.02 4.95 10.29
CA GLU A 167 -5.38 4.55 11.67
C GLU A 167 -5.18 3.05 11.87
N TYR A 168 -5.69 2.22 10.94
CA TYR A 168 -5.48 0.77 10.97
C TYR A 168 -3.99 0.40 10.97
N LEU A 169 -3.20 0.95 10.03
CA LEU A 169 -1.77 0.65 9.90
C LEU A 169 -0.93 1.13 11.10
N ASN A 170 -1.38 2.15 11.82
CA ASN A 170 -0.73 2.62 13.04
C ASN A 170 -1.11 1.80 14.28
N ALA A 171 -2.34 1.29 14.33
CA ALA A 171 -2.85 0.52 15.46
C ALA A 171 -2.35 -0.95 15.47
N HIS A 172 -2.01 -1.48 14.30
CA HIS A 172 -1.56 -2.87 14.13
C HIS A 172 -0.04 -2.94 13.98
N THR A 173 0.53 -4.09 14.34
CA THR A 173 1.97 -4.31 14.45
C THR A 173 2.46 -5.43 13.52
N GLY A 174 3.78 -5.56 13.38
CA GLY A 174 4.40 -6.65 12.63
C GLY A 174 3.96 -8.04 13.11
N TYR A 175 3.62 -8.19 14.39
CA TYR A 175 3.06 -9.42 14.95
C TYR A 175 1.77 -9.86 14.24
N ASP A 176 0.93 -8.91 13.80
CA ASP A 176 -0.33 -9.21 13.08
C ASP A 176 -0.11 -9.78 11.68
N LEU A 177 1.13 -9.76 11.16
CA LEU A 177 1.51 -10.41 9.90
C LEU A 177 1.91 -11.88 10.11
N LEU A 178 2.23 -12.30 11.33
CA LEU A 178 2.68 -13.66 11.59
C LEU A 178 1.49 -14.62 11.44
N PRO A 179 1.64 -15.71 10.68
CA PRO A 179 0.64 -16.78 10.68
C PRO A 179 0.68 -17.55 12.00
N ASP A 180 -0.43 -18.18 12.38
CA ASP A 180 -0.51 -19.05 13.57
C ASP A 180 0.54 -20.18 13.55
N SER A 181 0.85 -20.66 12.34
CA SER A 181 1.95 -21.58 12.07
C SER A 181 2.57 -21.26 10.71
N GLY A 182 3.89 -21.23 10.64
CA GLY A 182 4.62 -20.91 9.43
C GLY A 182 6.00 -21.53 9.39
N LYS A 183 6.55 -21.65 8.17
CA LYS A 183 7.92 -22.06 7.91
C LYS A 183 8.73 -20.85 7.48
N VAL A 184 9.90 -20.65 8.09
CA VAL A 184 10.91 -19.70 7.63
C VAL A 184 12.15 -20.46 7.20
N ILE A 185 12.83 -19.98 6.16
CA ILE A 185 14.04 -20.59 5.62
C ILE A 185 15.10 -19.50 5.59
N ALA A 186 16.26 -19.79 6.17
CA ALA A 186 17.45 -18.94 6.10
C ALA A 186 18.60 -19.76 5.52
N LEU A 187 19.51 -19.10 4.81
CA LEU A 187 20.66 -19.72 4.17
C LEU A 187 21.94 -19.22 4.83
N ASP A 188 22.91 -20.11 5.04
CA ASP A 188 24.25 -19.68 5.47
C ASP A 188 24.90 -18.86 4.34
N ILE A 189 25.55 -17.73 4.68
CA ILE A 189 26.19 -16.86 3.69
C ILE A 189 27.36 -17.55 2.97
N ASN A 190 27.93 -18.61 3.53
CA ASN A 190 29.01 -19.38 2.92
C ASN A 190 28.50 -20.50 1.99
N LEU A 191 27.19 -20.64 1.84
CA LEU A 191 26.61 -21.58 0.87
C LEU A 191 27.03 -21.17 -0.56
N PRO A 192 27.39 -22.12 -1.43
CA PRO A 192 27.60 -21.87 -2.86
C PRO A 192 26.37 -21.26 -3.52
N VAL A 193 26.61 -20.31 -4.43
CA VAL A 193 25.57 -19.58 -5.15
C VAL A 193 24.62 -20.55 -5.88
N LYS A 194 25.16 -21.55 -6.58
CA LYS A 194 24.37 -22.59 -7.25
C LYS A 194 23.37 -23.29 -6.33
N GLN A 195 23.84 -23.73 -5.17
CA GLN A 195 23.01 -24.47 -4.21
C GLN A 195 21.93 -23.56 -3.63
N SER A 196 22.26 -22.29 -3.37
CA SER A 196 21.31 -21.32 -2.86
C SER A 196 20.10 -21.11 -3.78
N PHE A 197 20.33 -21.01 -5.11
CA PHE A 197 19.24 -20.86 -6.08
C PHE A 197 18.44 -22.13 -6.30
N HIS A 198 19.08 -23.31 -6.24
CA HIS A 198 18.36 -24.59 -6.22
C HIS A 198 17.41 -24.66 -5.02
N ILE A 199 17.88 -24.30 -3.82
CA ILE A 199 17.03 -24.30 -2.61
C ILE A 199 15.87 -23.31 -2.78
N LEU A 200 16.10 -22.10 -3.29
CA LEU A 200 15.02 -21.14 -3.53
C LEU A 200 13.95 -21.69 -4.48
N HIS A 201 14.39 -22.33 -5.58
CA HIS A 201 13.50 -22.96 -6.55
C HIS A 201 12.72 -24.15 -5.97
N GLU A 202 13.41 -25.11 -5.35
CA GLU A 202 12.79 -26.32 -4.78
C GLU A 202 11.81 -26.00 -3.65
N GLN A 203 12.15 -25.01 -2.82
CA GLN A 203 11.28 -24.58 -1.71
C GLN A 203 10.17 -23.62 -2.18
N GLY A 204 10.20 -23.19 -3.44
CA GLY A 204 9.22 -22.25 -4.01
C GLY A 204 9.21 -20.90 -3.30
N ILE A 205 10.34 -20.47 -2.73
CA ILE A 205 10.44 -19.18 -2.03
C ILE A 205 11.18 -18.15 -2.90
N PRO A 206 10.65 -16.92 -3.02
CA PRO A 206 11.28 -15.91 -3.87
C PRO A 206 12.52 -15.29 -3.23
N VAL A 207 12.61 -15.28 -1.90
CA VAL A 207 13.67 -14.58 -1.15
C VAL A 207 14.01 -15.35 0.12
N ALA A 208 15.29 -15.39 0.48
CA ALA A 208 15.77 -15.99 1.73
C ALA A 208 16.71 -15.06 2.50
N PRO A 209 16.52 -14.90 3.82
CA PRO A 209 17.51 -14.28 4.69
C PRO A 209 18.83 -15.03 4.72
N LEU A 210 19.91 -14.27 4.85
CA LEU A 210 21.27 -14.77 4.94
C LEU A 210 21.75 -14.70 6.38
N TRP A 211 22.14 -15.85 6.89
CA TRP A 211 22.71 -16.04 8.22
C TRP A 211 24.24 -16.07 8.13
N ASP A 212 24.90 -15.26 8.94
CA ASP A 212 26.34 -15.35 9.16
C ASP A 212 26.59 -16.08 10.49
N SER A 213 27.02 -17.33 10.39
CA SER A 213 27.30 -18.20 11.53
C SER A 213 28.48 -17.72 12.38
N PHE A 214 29.47 -17.04 11.79
CA PHE A 214 30.60 -16.47 12.52
C PHE A 214 30.20 -15.25 13.34
N ARG A 215 29.31 -14.41 12.79
CA ARG A 215 28.81 -13.20 13.47
C ARG A 215 27.58 -13.45 14.34
N GLY A 216 26.90 -14.58 14.16
CA GLY A 216 25.64 -14.91 14.85
C GLY A 216 24.50 -13.95 14.51
N GLN A 217 24.45 -13.45 13.27
CA GLN A 217 23.51 -12.40 12.86
C GLN A 217 23.02 -12.58 11.41
N PHE A 218 21.84 -12.01 11.13
CA PHE A 218 21.36 -11.88 9.76
C PHE A 218 22.01 -10.70 9.05
N VAL A 219 22.61 -10.95 7.89
CA VAL A 219 23.50 -10.00 7.19
C VAL A 219 22.94 -9.51 5.86
N GLY A 220 21.82 -10.06 5.40
CA GLY A 220 21.18 -9.62 4.16
C GLY A 220 20.05 -10.54 3.70
N LEU A 221 19.52 -10.25 2.52
CA LEU A 221 18.57 -11.11 1.81
C LEU A 221 19.20 -11.59 0.49
N LEU A 222 18.85 -12.78 0.04
CA LEU A 222 19.12 -13.29 -1.31
C LEU A 222 17.81 -13.33 -2.08
N SER A 223 17.76 -12.64 -3.22
CA SER A 223 16.57 -12.44 -4.04
C SER A 223 16.81 -12.85 -5.50
N PRO A 224 15.78 -12.96 -6.35
CA PRO A 224 15.96 -13.31 -7.76
C PRO A 224 16.69 -12.21 -8.52
N LEU A 225 16.62 -10.95 -8.06
CA LEU A 225 17.42 -9.85 -8.60
C LEU A 225 18.92 -10.13 -8.43
N ASP A 226 19.33 -10.73 -7.31
CA ASP A 226 20.73 -11.12 -7.12
C ASP A 226 21.13 -12.17 -8.15
N PHE A 227 20.25 -13.12 -8.47
CA PHE A 227 20.53 -14.11 -9.53
C PHE A 227 20.71 -13.45 -10.90
N ILE A 228 19.82 -12.52 -11.25
CA ILE A 228 19.87 -11.78 -12.51
C ILE A 228 21.19 -11.03 -12.63
N LEU A 229 21.63 -10.37 -11.55
CA LEU A 229 22.90 -9.64 -11.54
C LEU A 229 24.11 -10.59 -11.63
N ILE A 230 24.06 -11.75 -10.99
CA ILE A 230 25.11 -12.79 -11.10
C ILE A 230 25.25 -13.24 -12.55
N LEU A 231 24.14 -13.67 -13.17
CA LEU A 231 24.14 -14.19 -14.54
C LEU A 231 24.65 -13.14 -15.53
N ARG A 232 24.26 -11.88 -15.35
CA ARG A 232 24.65 -10.78 -16.23
C ARG A 232 26.11 -10.36 -16.09
N GLU A 233 26.65 -10.38 -14.86
CA GLU A 233 28.09 -10.15 -14.63
C GLU A 233 28.92 -11.24 -15.33
N LEU A 234 28.50 -12.51 -15.20
CA LEU A 234 29.18 -13.62 -15.84
C LEU A 234 29.15 -13.55 -17.37
N GLU A 235 28.04 -13.11 -17.96
CA GLU A 235 27.91 -12.88 -19.42
C GLU A 235 28.84 -11.76 -19.92
N THR A 236 28.98 -10.68 -19.16
CA THR A 236 29.80 -9.51 -19.54
C THR A 236 31.30 -9.85 -19.64
N HIS A 237 31.78 -10.81 -18.83
CA HIS A 237 33.18 -11.24 -18.85
C HIS A 237 33.49 -12.32 -19.90
N GLY A 238 32.53 -12.69 -20.77
CA GLY A 238 32.76 -13.48 -21.98
C GLY A 238 33.23 -14.92 -21.77
N SER A 239 33.36 -15.37 -20.53
CA SER A 239 33.59 -16.77 -20.20
C SER A 239 32.24 -17.50 -20.26
N ASN A 240 32.13 -18.54 -21.11
CA ASN A 240 31.11 -19.58 -20.96
C ASN A 240 30.96 -19.87 -19.46
N LEU A 241 29.72 -19.87 -18.93
CA LEU A 241 29.44 -20.23 -17.54
C LEU A 241 30.20 -21.51 -17.19
N THR A 242 31.39 -21.42 -16.59
CA THR A 242 31.99 -22.61 -16.04
C THR A 242 31.16 -22.88 -14.80
N GLU A 243 30.38 -23.96 -14.84
CA GLU A 243 29.63 -24.51 -13.71
C GLU A 243 30.47 -24.43 -12.42
N GLU A 244 31.78 -24.62 -12.56
CA GLU A 244 32.82 -24.43 -11.56
C GLU A 244 32.78 -23.07 -10.85
N GLN A 245 32.60 -21.94 -11.53
CA GLN A 245 32.53 -20.62 -10.88
C GLN A 245 31.30 -20.49 -9.96
N LEU A 246 30.12 -20.93 -10.41
CA LEU A 246 28.89 -20.88 -9.59
C LEU A 246 28.86 -21.93 -8.48
N GLU A 247 29.61 -23.02 -8.64
CA GLU A 247 29.84 -24.05 -7.61
C GLU A 247 30.86 -23.63 -6.55
N THR A 248 31.90 -22.90 -6.95
CA THR A 248 33.00 -22.53 -6.05
C THR A 248 32.77 -21.20 -5.32
N HIS A 249 32.05 -20.26 -5.93
CA HIS A 249 31.79 -18.96 -5.30
C HIS A 249 30.63 -19.04 -4.31
N THR A 250 30.91 -18.56 -3.10
CA THR A 250 29.93 -18.42 -2.02
C THR A 250 29.09 -17.16 -2.18
N ILE A 251 27.91 -17.12 -1.54
CA ILE A 251 27.08 -15.91 -1.51
C ILE A 251 27.86 -14.73 -0.90
N SER A 252 28.69 -14.97 0.13
CA SER A 252 29.54 -13.96 0.76
C SER A 252 30.52 -13.32 -0.22
N ALA A 253 31.24 -14.15 -1.00
CA ALA A 253 32.20 -13.67 -1.99
C ALA A 253 31.51 -12.84 -3.08
N TRP A 254 30.36 -13.30 -3.57
CA TRP A 254 29.61 -12.55 -4.59
C TRP A 254 29.05 -11.22 -4.05
N LYS A 255 28.51 -11.20 -2.83
CA LYS A 255 28.01 -9.95 -2.23
C LYS A 255 29.12 -8.93 -1.99
N GLU A 256 30.32 -9.38 -1.66
CA GLU A 256 31.50 -8.50 -1.55
C GLU A 256 31.91 -7.98 -2.94
N ALA A 257 31.98 -8.83 -3.96
CA ALA A 257 32.26 -8.40 -5.33
C ALA A 257 31.24 -7.37 -5.84
N LYS A 258 29.94 -7.59 -5.61
CA LYS A 258 28.87 -6.64 -5.93
C LYS A 258 29.09 -5.28 -5.26
N ARG A 259 29.51 -5.25 -3.98
CA ARG A 259 29.82 -4.00 -3.27
C ARG A 259 30.97 -3.24 -3.93
N GLN A 260 32.00 -3.95 -4.40
CA GLN A 260 33.17 -3.34 -5.03
C GLN A 260 32.86 -2.81 -6.44
N THR A 261 32.08 -3.55 -7.24
CA THR A 261 31.74 -3.19 -8.62
C THR A 261 30.69 -2.09 -8.70
N TYR A 262 29.59 -2.19 -7.93
CA TYR A 262 28.47 -1.25 -8.01
C TYR A 262 28.55 -0.11 -6.98
N GLY A 263 29.32 -0.25 -5.90
CA GLY A 263 29.51 0.79 -4.88
C GLY A 263 30.40 1.96 -5.30
N ARG A 264 31.01 1.91 -6.50
CA ARG A 264 31.90 2.97 -7.02
C ARG A 264 31.15 4.09 -7.75
N ASN A 265 29.94 3.84 -8.24
CA ASN A 265 29.20 4.78 -9.10
C ASN A 265 28.09 5.57 -8.39
N ASP A 266 27.67 5.16 -7.18
CA ASP A 266 26.60 5.83 -6.47
C ASP A 266 27.14 6.47 -5.17
N GLY A 267 27.45 7.77 -5.25
CA GLY A 267 28.12 8.54 -4.20
C GLY A 267 27.32 8.71 -2.90
N GLN A 268 26.14 8.10 -2.78
CA GLN A 268 25.21 8.32 -1.68
C GLN A 268 24.96 7.09 -0.78
N LEU A 269 25.46 5.90 -1.13
CA LEU A 269 25.19 4.66 -0.40
C LEU A 269 26.37 4.17 0.46
N ARG A 270 27.04 5.12 1.15
CA ARG A 270 28.08 4.84 2.16
C ARG A 270 27.55 4.72 3.60
N SER A 271 26.25 4.55 3.80
CA SER A 271 25.73 4.17 5.12
C SER A 271 25.90 2.67 5.28
N ASN A 272 26.69 2.22 6.27
CA ASN A 272 26.79 0.85 6.77
C ASN A 272 25.48 0.08 6.50
N GLN A 273 25.44 -0.76 5.47
CA GLN A 273 24.22 -1.46 5.08
C GLN A 273 23.95 -2.60 6.05
N HIS A 274 23.52 -2.25 7.25
CA HIS A 274 22.83 -3.16 8.13
C HIS A 274 21.58 -3.66 7.43
N LEU A 275 21.30 -4.95 7.57
CA LEU A 275 20.07 -5.55 7.11
C LEU A 275 18.88 -4.73 7.62
N VAL A 276 18.10 -4.19 6.69
CA VAL A 276 16.81 -3.56 6.98
C VAL A 276 15.89 -4.66 7.50
N HIS A 277 15.54 -4.59 8.77
CA HIS A 277 14.64 -5.52 9.44
C HIS A 277 13.57 -4.76 10.22
N ALA A 278 12.51 -5.47 10.57
CA ALA A 278 11.45 -5.00 11.45
C ALA A 278 11.41 -5.83 12.73
N THR A 279 10.87 -5.25 13.79
CA THR A 279 10.53 -6.00 15.01
C THR A 279 9.06 -6.38 14.99
N PRO A 280 8.62 -7.42 15.72
CA PRO A 280 7.20 -7.77 15.79
C PRO A 280 6.34 -6.64 16.40
N TYR A 281 6.94 -5.70 17.13
CA TYR A 281 6.23 -4.62 17.81
C TYR A 281 6.17 -3.32 17.00
N GLU A 282 6.84 -3.26 15.86
CA GLU A 282 6.79 -2.11 14.96
C GLU A 282 5.43 -2.03 14.26
N SER A 283 4.92 -0.82 14.05
CA SER A 283 3.62 -0.64 13.37
C SER A 283 3.67 -1.09 11.92
N LEU A 284 2.53 -1.56 11.38
CA LEU A 284 2.43 -1.92 9.96
C LEU A 284 2.75 -0.73 9.04
N ARG A 285 2.44 0.50 9.47
CA ARG A 285 2.84 1.73 8.77
C ARG A 285 4.36 1.83 8.68
N GLY A 286 5.08 1.62 9.79
CA GLY A 286 6.55 1.67 9.80
C GLY A 286 7.16 0.63 8.88
N ILE A 287 6.65 -0.62 8.93
CA ILE A 287 7.09 -1.71 8.06
C ILE A 287 6.82 -1.40 6.59
N ALA A 288 5.62 -0.91 6.25
CA ALA A 288 5.27 -0.53 4.88
C ALA A 288 6.18 0.58 4.34
N MET A 289 6.42 1.62 5.14
CA MET A 289 7.32 2.72 4.75
C MET A 289 8.75 2.22 4.55
N LYS A 290 9.27 1.36 5.43
CA LYS A 290 10.60 0.73 5.23
C LYS A 290 10.69 0.01 3.90
N ILE A 291 9.68 -0.77 3.52
CA ILE A 291 9.66 -1.50 2.24
C ILE A 291 9.67 -0.51 1.06
N LEU A 292 8.83 0.52 1.10
CA LEU A 292 8.67 1.50 0.03
C LEU A 292 9.90 2.42 -0.14
N GLU A 293 10.46 2.93 0.96
CA GLU A 293 11.60 3.85 0.96
C GLU A 293 12.90 3.16 0.55
N THR A 294 13.07 1.89 0.92
CA THR A 294 14.28 1.12 0.57
C THR A 294 14.16 0.39 -0.78
N GLY A 295 12.97 0.38 -1.39
CA GLY A 295 12.73 -0.27 -2.68
C GLY A 295 12.88 -1.79 -2.67
N ILE A 296 12.80 -2.43 -1.50
CA ILE A 296 12.88 -3.89 -1.36
C ILE A 296 11.48 -4.52 -1.51
N SER A 297 11.41 -5.82 -1.79
CA SER A 297 10.13 -6.54 -1.88
C SER A 297 9.62 -7.04 -0.53
N THR A 298 10.54 -7.28 0.41
CA THR A 298 10.26 -7.96 1.68
C THR A 298 11.20 -7.50 2.79
N VAL A 299 10.69 -7.44 4.03
CA VAL A 299 11.47 -7.13 5.23
C VAL A 299 11.38 -8.29 6.21
N PRO A 300 12.50 -8.83 6.72
CA PRO A 300 12.47 -9.84 7.76
C PRO A 300 12.00 -9.24 9.09
N ILE A 301 11.06 -9.93 9.74
CA ILE A 301 10.65 -9.67 11.11
C ILE A 301 11.55 -10.49 12.02
N ILE A 302 12.39 -9.80 12.78
CA ILE A 302 13.38 -10.39 13.66
C ILE A 302 13.03 -10.00 15.10
N TYR A 303 13.07 -10.97 15.99
CA TYR A 303 12.93 -10.78 17.42
C TYR A 303 14.23 -11.18 18.11
N SER A 304 14.68 -10.36 19.06
CA SER A 304 15.73 -10.75 20.00
C SER A 304 15.17 -10.54 21.40
N SER A 305 15.35 -11.54 22.26
CA SER A 305 14.95 -11.48 23.67
C SER A 305 15.92 -10.67 24.51
N SER A 306 17.13 -10.41 24.01
CA SER A 306 18.16 -9.70 24.73
C SER A 306 18.17 -8.22 24.34
N THR A 307 18.47 -7.36 25.31
CA THR A 307 18.52 -5.91 25.11
C THR A 307 19.69 -5.46 24.22
N ASP A 308 20.69 -6.32 24.06
CA ASP A 308 21.86 -6.12 23.20
C ASP A 308 21.66 -6.59 21.75
N GLY A 309 20.50 -7.19 21.42
CA GLY A 309 20.22 -7.74 20.09
C GLY A 309 20.95 -9.04 19.76
N SER A 310 21.55 -9.71 20.74
CA SER A 310 22.13 -11.05 20.58
C SER A 310 21.06 -12.12 20.28
N PHE A 311 21.47 -13.18 19.58
CA PHE A 311 20.60 -14.31 19.19
C PHE A 311 19.29 -13.93 18.48
N PRO A 312 19.37 -13.23 17.33
CA PRO A 312 18.19 -12.84 16.59
C PRO A 312 17.42 -14.07 16.07
N GLN A 313 16.12 -14.10 16.31
CA GLN A 313 15.18 -15.11 15.84
C GLN A 313 14.38 -14.54 14.66
N LEU A 314 14.47 -15.20 13.51
CA LEU A 314 13.65 -14.87 12.36
C LEU A 314 12.23 -15.42 12.56
N LEU A 315 11.25 -14.53 12.63
CA LEU A 315 9.85 -14.90 12.84
C LEU A 315 9.07 -15.00 11.53
N HIS A 316 9.25 -14.02 10.63
CA HIS A 316 8.49 -13.94 9.38
C HIS A 316 9.17 -13.06 8.33
N LEU A 317 8.69 -13.09 7.08
CA LEU A 317 9.09 -12.19 6.00
C LEU A 317 7.89 -11.31 5.60
N ALA A 318 7.87 -10.09 6.11
CA ALA A 318 6.82 -9.12 5.80
C ALA A 318 6.94 -8.62 4.35
N SER A 319 5.80 -8.41 3.71
CA SER A 319 5.68 -7.89 2.35
C SER A 319 4.48 -6.96 2.24
N LEU A 320 4.47 -6.09 1.22
CA LEU A 320 3.31 -5.23 0.96
C LEU A 320 2.04 -6.03 0.65
N SER A 321 2.15 -7.20 0.01
CA SER A 321 0.99 -8.08 -0.22
C SER A 321 0.44 -8.67 1.09
N GLY A 322 1.31 -9.03 2.03
CA GLY A 322 0.90 -9.46 3.37
C GLY A 322 0.16 -8.37 4.14
N ILE A 323 0.67 -7.13 4.10
CA ILE A 323 0.02 -5.96 4.70
C ILE A 323 -1.33 -5.69 4.02
N LEU A 324 -1.37 -5.75 2.68
CA LEU A 324 -2.59 -5.58 1.91
C LEU A 324 -3.65 -6.62 2.25
N LYS A 325 -3.23 -7.89 2.46
CA LYS A 325 -4.11 -8.97 2.92
C LYS A 325 -4.74 -8.66 4.26
N CYS A 326 -3.99 -8.08 5.20
CA CYS A 326 -4.49 -7.66 6.50
C CYS A 326 -5.52 -6.51 6.37
N ILE A 327 -5.24 -5.51 5.53
CA ILE A 327 -6.19 -4.43 5.21
C ILE A 327 -7.49 -5.03 4.64
N CYS A 328 -7.40 -5.86 3.60
CA CYS A 328 -8.56 -6.48 2.98
C CYS A 328 -9.37 -7.30 3.99
N ARG A 329 -8.71 -8.10 4.84
CA ARG A 329 -9.36 -8.91 5.88
C ARG A 329 -10.09 -8.04 6.90
N TYR A 330 -9.48 -6.94 7.35
CA TYR A 330 -10.08 -6.05 8.36
C TYR A 330 -11.31 -5.32 7.83
N PHE A 331 -11.24 -4.79 6.60
CA PHE A 331 -12.31 -3.98 6.03
C PHE A 331 -13.35 -4.76 5.24
N LYS A 332 -13.19 -6.08 5.06
CA LYS A 332 -14.07 -6.94 4.26
C LYS A 332 -15.56 -6.79 4.61
N ASN A 333 -15.87 -6.71 5.90
CA ASN A 333 -17.25 -6.63 6.41
C ASN A 333 -17.71 -5.19 6.71
N SER A 334 -16.82 -4.21 6.46
CA SER A 334 -17.04 -2.79 6.77
C SER A 334 -16.81 -1.93 5.53
N THR A 335 -17.30 -2.36 4.37
CA THR A 335 -17.11 -1.64 3.09
C THR A 335 -17.75 -0.25 3.09
N GLY A 336 -18.85 -0.06 3.85
CA GLY A 336 -19.40 1.27 4.12
C GLY A 336 -18.42 2.22 4.83
N SER A 337 -17.36 1.66 5.46
CA SER A 337 -16.32 2.43 6.09
C SER A 337 -15.19 2.87 5.15
N LEU A 338 -15.04 2.27 3.98
CA LEU A 338 -14.05 2.68 2.98
C LEU A 338 -14.73 2.79 1.62
N PRO A 339 -15.42 3.91 1.33
CA PRO A 339 -16.13 4.09 0.08
C PRO A 339 -15.25 3.88 -1.16
N ILE A 340 -13.95 4.19 -1.06
CA ILE A 340 -12.96 4.00 -2.13
C ILE A 340 -12.83 2.54 -2.59
N LEU A 341 -13.09 1.56 -1.72
CA LEU A 341 -12.94 0.14 -2.03
C LEU A 341 -13.94 -0.36 -3.08
N ASN A 342 -15.11 0.29 -3.16
CA ASN A 342 -16.16 -0.06 -4.12
C ASN A 342 -16.01 0.70 -5.45
N GLN A 343 -15.02 1.57 -5.57
CA GLN A 343 -14.87 2.42 -6.74
C GLN A 343 -14.05 1.72 -7.82
N PRO A 344 -14.38 1.95 -9.11
CA PRO A 344 -13.57 1.49 -10.23
C PRO A 344 -12.12 1.95 -10.10
N VAL A 345 -11.14 1.07 -10.37
CA VAL A 345 -9.72 1.46 -10.28
C VAL A 345 -9.38 2.61 -11.21
N CYS A 346 -10.02 2.73 -12.37
CA CYS A 346 -9.81 3.86 -13.29
C CYS A 346 -10.27 5.23 -12.75
N SER A 347 -11.09 5.25 -11.70
CA SER A 347 -11.55 6.50 -11.06
C SER A 347 -10.56 7.03 -10.02
N ILE A 348 -9.52 6.26 -9.71
CA ILE A 348 -8.51 6.57 -8.69
C ILE A 348 -7.18 6.77 -9.42
N PRO A 349 -6.36 7.78 -9.05
CA PRO A 349 -5.03 7.97 -9.62
C PRO A 349 -4.04 6.92 -9.07
N LEU A 350 -4.29 5.64 -9.37
CA LEU A 350 -3.52 4.50 -8.92
C LEU A 350 -3.05 3.68 -10.13
N GLY A 351 -1.79 3.26 -10.10
CA GLY A 351 -1.17 2.45 -11.15
C GLY A 351 -0.49 3.27 -12.26
N THR A 352 0.31 2.58 -13.08
CA THR A 352 0.94 3.14 -14.28
C THR A 352 0.10 2.79 -15.49
N TRP A 353 -0.28 3.80 -16.27
CA TRP A 353 -1.17 3.64 -17.42
C TRP A 353 -0.43 3.92 -18.72
N VAL A 354 -0.87 3.29 -19.82
CA VAL A 354 -0.40 3.65 -21.17
C VAL A 354 -0.71 5.13 -21.41
N PRO A 355 0.27 5.93 -21.88
CA PRO A 355 0.06 7.34 -22.19
C PRO A 355 -1.09 7.54 -23.18
N LYS A 356 -1.92 8.57 -22.96
CA LYS A 356 -2.93 8.91 -23.97
C LYS A 356 -2.25 9.58 -25.16
N ILE A 357 -2.79 9.36 -26.36
CA ILE A 357 -2.31 10.00 -27.60
C ILE A 357 -2.34 11.53 -27.39
N GLY A 358 -1.16 12.17 -27.45
CA GLY A 358 -0.99 13.61 -27.26
C GLY A 358 -0.48 14.06 -25.88
N GLU A 359 -0.24 13.15 -24.93
CA GLU A 359 0.39 13.49 -23.64
C GLU A 359 1.93 13.53 -23.79
N PRO A 360 2.58 14.69 -23.56
CA PRO A 360 4.01 14.85 -23.83
C PRO A 360 4.96 14.15 -22.85
N ASN A 361 4.46 13.68 -21.69
CA ASN A 361 5.28 13.20 -20.58
C ASN A 361 4.98 11.75 -20.15
N GLY A 362 4.32 10.97 -21.00
CA GLY A 362 4.01 9.58 -20.70
C GLY A 362 5.21 8.65 -20.94
N HIS A 363 5.72 8.00 -19.89
CA HIS A 363 6.69 6.93 -20.05
C HIS A 363 6.00 5.70 -20.68
N PRO A 364 6.56 5.09 -21.73
CA PRO A 364 5.98 3.88 -22.31
C PRO A 364 6.03 2.73 -21.29
N LEU A 365 4.99 1.90 -21.27
CA LEU A 365 5.02 0.66 -20.49
C LEU A 365 6.06 -0.27 -21.10
N ALA A 366 6.96 -0.80 -20.25
CA ALA A 366 7.87 -1.86 -20.66
C ALA A 366 7.07 -3.11 -21.05
N MET A 367 7.34 -3.65 -22.24
CA MET A 367 6.64 -4.80 -22.81
C MET A 367 7.65 -5.71 -23.49
N LEU A 368 7.43 -7.03 -23.40
CA LEU A 368 8.24 -8.05 -24.07
C LEU A 368 7.47 -8.71 -25.21
N ARG A 369 8.18 -9.13 -26.24
CA ARG A 369 7.66 -10.05 -27.26
C ARG A 369 8.09 -11.49 -26.95
N PRO A 370 7.33 -12.52 -27.33
CA PRO A 370 7.66 -13.92 -27.01
C PRO A 370 9.04 -14.39 -27.52
N ASN A 371 9.48 -13.83 -28.63
CA ASN A 371 10.77 -14.09 -29.28
C ASN A 371 11.93 -13.24 -28.73
N THR A 372 11.69 -12.39 -27.73
CA THR A 372 12.75 -11.59 -27.10
C THR A 372 13.72 -12.52 -26.37
N SER A 373 15.02 -12.24 -26.48
CA SER A 373 16.04 -13.01 -25.77
C SER A 373 15.94 -12.80 -24.26
N LEU A 374 16.31 -13.81 -23.51
CA LEU A 374 16.30 -13.76 -22.05
C LEU A 374 17.25 -12.67 -21.53
N SER A 375 18.45 -12.52 -22.09
CA SER A 375 19.37 -11.43 -21.70
C SER A 375 18.73 -10.04 -21.87
N SER A 376 18.06 -9.79 -23.01
CA SER A 376 17.36 -8.52 -23.24
C SER A 376 16.24 -8.27 -22.23
N ALA A 377 15.45 -9.30 -21.89
CA ALA A 377 14.39 -9.19 -20.89
C ALA A 377 14.93 -8.94 -19.48
N LEU A 378 16.03 -9.61 -19.11
CA LEU A 378 16.71 -9.40 -17.83
C LEU A 378 17.26 -7.98 -17.72
N ASN A 379 17.86 -7.46 -18.80
CA ASN A 379 18.31 -6.07 -18.87
C ASN A 379 17.14 -5.10 -18.70
N LEU A 380 16.00 -5.35 -19.36
CA LEU A 380 14.81 -4.52 -19.25
C LEU A 380 14.22 -4.52 -17.83
N LEU A 381 14.20 -5.68 -17.15
CA LEU A 381 13.76 -5.80 -15.74
C LEU A 381 14.60 -4.98 -14.76
N VAL A 382 15.91 -4.91 -15.00
CA VAL A 382 16.85 -4.15 -14.17
C VAL A 382 16.74 -2.66 -14.50
N GLN A 383 16.72 -2.28 -15.78
CA GLN A 383 16.64 -0.89 -16.23
C GLN A 383 15.33 -0.21 -15.84
N ALA A 384 14.20 -0.89 -16.03
CA ALA A 384 12.89 -0.35 -15.67
C ALA A 384 12.61 -0.41 -14.16
N GLY A 385 13.44 -1.10 -13.37
CA GLY A 385 13.24 -1.26 -11.93
C GLY A 385 12.02 -2.09 -11.54
N VAL A 386 11.34 -2.74 -12.49
CA VAL A 386 10.09 -3.48 -12.27
C VAL A 386 10.31 -4.96 -11.92
N SER A 387 9.43 -5.51 -11.09
CA SER A 387 9.48 -6.92 -10.66
C SER A 387 9.00 -7.90 -11.74
N SER A 388 8.30 -7.43 -12.76
CA SER A 388 7.72 -8.25 -13.82
C SER A 388 7.38 -7.39 -15.04
N ILE A 389 7.39 -8.01 -16.23
CA ILE A 389 7.10 -7.34 -17.49
C ILE A 389 6.05 -8.16 -18.26
N PRO A 390 4.97 -7.53 -18.75
CA PRO A 390 3.99 -8.20 -19.60
C PRO A 390 4.60 -8.63 -20.94
N ILE A 391 4.17 -9.80 -21.42
CA ILE A 391 4.49 -10.35 -22.74
C ILE A 391 3.25 -10.19 -23.61
N VAL A 392 3.42 -9.55 -24.76
CA VAL A 392 2.33 -9.18 -25.67
C VAL A 392 2.57 -9.73 -27.08
N ASP A 393 1.49 -10.06 -27.78
CA ASP A 393 1.53 -10.48 -29.19
C ASP A 393 1.76 -9.29 -30.12
N ASP A 394 1.84 -9.51 -31.44
CA ASP A 394 2.05 -8.42 -32.42
C ASP A 394 0.90 -7.39 -32.47
N ASN A 395 -0.26 -7.71 -31.89
CA ASN A 395 -1.43 -6.83 -31.77
C ASN A 395 -1.51 -6.14 -30.39
N ASP A 396 -0.43 -6.17 -29.61
CA ASP A 396 -0.35 -5.66 -28.23
C ASP A 396 -1.37 -6.29 -27.26
N SER A 397 -1.87 -7.48 -27.59
CA SER A 397 -2.70 -8.30 -26.70
C SER A 397 -1.83 -9.07 -25.72
N LEU A 398 -2.20 -9.02 -24.45
CA LEU A 398 -1.46 -9.68 -23.37
C LEU A 398 -1.52 -11.22 -23.53
N ILE A 399 -0.35 -11.84 -23.67
CA ILE A 399 -0.19 -13.30 -23.73
C ILE A 399 0.14 -13.85 -22.33
N ASP A 400 1.20 -13.33 -21.72
CA ASP A 400 1.73 -13.83 -20.43
C ASP A 400 2.54 -12.73 -19.72
N THR A 401 3.27 -13.06 -18.66
CA THR A 401 4.13 -12.16 -17.90
C THR A 401 5.43 -12.86 -17.53
N TYR A 402 6.56 -12.18 -17.69
CA TYR A 402 7.84 -12.64 -17.18
C TYR A 402 8.19 -11.91 -15.88
N SER A 403 8.29 -12.65 -14.78
CA SER A 403 8.60 -12.13 -13.46
C SER A 403 10.05 -12.39 -13.08
N ARG A 404 10.64 -11.54 -12.21
CA ARG A 404 11.98 -11.80 -11.67
C ARG A 404 12.06 -13.16 -10.98
N SER A 405 10.99 -13.66 -10.37
CA SER A 405 10.94 -14.99 -9.77
C SER A 405 11.10 -16.13 -10.78
N ASP A 406 10.75 -15.92 -12.05
CA ASP A 406 10.83 -16.99 -13.06
C ASP A 406 12.26 -17.39 -13.39
N ILE A 407 13.23 -16.52 -13.11
CA ILE A 407 14.64 -16.81 -13.33
C ILE A 407 15.14 -17.98 -12.46
N THR A 408 14.51 -18.23 -11.31
CA THR A 408 14.90 -19.36 -10.45
C THR A 408 14.56 -20.70 -11.09
N ALA A 409 13.63 -20.75 -12.06
CA ALA A 409 13.32 -21.97 -12.81
C ALA A 409 14.52 -22.45 -13.65
N LEU A 410 15.43 -21.55 -14.04
CA LEU A 410 16.67 -21.96 -14.70
C LEU A 410 17.54 -22.86 -13.81
N ALA A 411 17.41 -22.73 -12.48
CA ALA A 411 18.13 -23.57 -11.53
C ALA A 411 17.71 -25.04 -11.66
N LYS A 412 16.46 -25.31 -12.06
CA LYS A 412 15.97 -26.67 -12.30
C LYS A 412 16.88 -27.39 -13.30
N ASP A 413 17.23 -28.64 -13.01
CA ASP A 413 18.03 -29.50 -13.89
C ASP A 413 19.36 -28.88 -14.37
N LYS A 414 19.89 -27.90 -13.62
CA LYS A 414 21.10 -27.13 -13.96
C LYS A 414 21.03 -26.43 -15.33
N VAL A 415 19.85 -26.07 -15.87
CA VAL A 415 19.76 -25.60 -17.27
C VAL A 415 20.61 -24.34 -17.52
N TYR A 416 20.77 -23.46 -16.52
CA TYR A 416 21.65 -22.29 -16.62
C TYR A 416 23.13 -22.60 -16.94
N THR A 417 23.63 -23.83 -16.75
CA THR A 417 25.02 -24.20 -17.06
C THR A 417 25.25 -24.43 -18.56
N HIS A 418 24.19 -24.61 -19.33
CA HIS A 418 24.26 -24.95 -20.76
C HIS A 418 23.57 -23.93 -21.66
N ILE A 419 22.94 -22.90 -21.09
CA ILE A 419 22.22 -21.87 -21.84
C ILE A 419 23.13 -20.66 -22.07
N ARG A 420 23.20 -20.20 -23.33
CA ARG A 420 23.53 -18.80 -23.64
C ARG A 420 22.27 -17.96 -23.52
N LEU A 421 22.26 -16.98 -22.60
CA LEU A 421 21.08 -16.16 -22.31
C LEU A 421 20.60 -15.35 -23.52
N ASP A 422 21.49 -15.06 -24.46
CA ASP A 422 21.18 -14.40 -25.74
C ASP A 422 20.39 -15.28 -26.72
N GLU A 423 20.55 -16.61 -26.66
CA GLU A 423 19.85 -17.53 -27.57
C GLU A 423 18.50 -17.98 -27.03
N MET A 424 18.40 -18.08 -25.70
CA MET A 424 17.17 -18.53 -25.07
C MET A 424 16.10 -17.46 -25.19
N THR A 425 14.96 -17.83 -25.76
CA THR A 425 13.78 -16.96 -25.83
C THR A 425 13.03 -16.96 -24.51
N ILE A 426 12.32 -15.88 -24.21
CA ILE A 426 11.44 -15.80 -23.02
C ILE A 426 10.38 -16.89 -23.02
N HIS A 427 9.85 -17.25 -24.19
CA HIS A 427 8.90 -18.35 -24.31
C HIS A 427 9.48 -19.69 -23.83
N GLN A 428 10.71 -20.01 -24.24
CA GLN A 428 11.41 -21.22 -23.77
C GLN A 428 11.72 -21.16 -22.27
N ALA A 429 12.09 -19.99 -21.75
CA ALA A 429 12.36 -19.81 -20.32
C ALA A 429 11.13 -20.07 -19.47
N LEU A 430 9.95 -19.62 -19.91
CA LEU A 430 8.70 -19.87 -19.21
C LEU A 430 8.29 -21.35 -19.23
N GLN A 431 8.58 -22.09 -20.30
CA GLN A 431 8.29 -23.53 -20.38
C GLN A 431 9.01 -24.32 -19.28
N LEU A 432 10.25 -23.96 -18.92
CA LEU A 432 10.99 -24.61 -17.83
C LEU A 432 10.27 -24.52 -16.47
N GLY A 433 9.58 -23.40 -16.24
CA GLY A 433 8.82 -23.15 -15.01
C GLY A 433 7.41 -23.74 -15.00
N GLN A 434 6.90 -24.24 -16.14
CA GLN A 434 5.55 -24.82 -16.25
C GLN A 434 5.50 -26.28 -15.77
N ASP A 435 6.61 -27.01 -15.86
CA ASP A 435 6.73 -28.40 -15.40
C ASP A 435 6.94 -28.56 -13.89
N ALA A 436 7.01 -27.45 -13.14
CA ALA A 436 7.08 -27.49 -11.68
C ALA A 436 5.65 -27.67 -11.13
N ASN A 437 5.27 -28.92 -10.84
CA ASN A 437 4.14 -29.23 -9.95
C ASN A 437 4.37 -28.51 -8.62
N SER A 438 3.79 -27.31 -8.46
CA SER A 438 3.81 -26.62 -7.18
C SER A 438 2.93 -27.38 -6.19
N PRO A 439 3.44 -27.77 -5.01
CA PRO A 439 2.65 -28.48 -3.99
C PRO A 439 1.53 -27.62 -3.38
N PHE A 440 1.50 -26.33 -3.68
CA PHE A 440 0.37 -25.44 -3.44
C PHE A 440 -0.36 -25.23 -4.76
N GLY A 441 -1.49 -25.90 -4.93
CA GLY A 441 -2.25 -25.95 -6.18
C GLY A 441 -2.53 -24.56 -6.76
N LEU A 442 -1.95 -24.28 -7.93
CA LEU A 442 -2.39 -23.19 -8.78
C LEU A 442 -3.56 -23.69 -9.63
N PHE A 443 -4.75 -23.21 -9.27
CA PHE A 443 -5.98 -23.31 -10.04
C PHE A 443 -5.77 -22.76 -11.47
N ASN A 444 -6.23 -23.52 -12.48
CA ASN A 444 -6.50 -23.12 -13.86
C ASN A 444 -5.48 -22.17 -14.51
N GLY A 445 -4.36 -22.69 -15.03
CA GLY A 445 -3.75 -22.27 -16.31
C GLY A 445 -3.35 -20.80 -16.55
N GLN A 446 -3.51 -19.87 -15.60
CA GLN A 446 -3.21 -18.45 -15.79
C GLN A 446 -2.20 -17.97 -14.74
N ARG A 447 -0.96 -17.78 -15.21
CA ARG A 447 0.17 -17.22 -14.44
C ARG A 447 0.01 -15.69 -14.23
N CYS A 448 -0.71 -15.03 -15.14
CA CYS A 448 -1.04 -13.62 -15.07
C CYS A 448 -2.42 -13.40 -14.44
N GLN A 449 -2.53 -12.40 -13.55
CA GLN A 449 -3.83 -11.92 -13.11
C GLN A 449 -4.19 -10.60 -13.76
N MET A 450 -5.40 -10.56 -14.31
CA MET A 450 -5.95 -9.39 -14.98
C MET A 450 -7.14 -8.83 -14.21
N CYS A 451 -7.31 -7.51 -14.30
CA CYS A 451 -8.53 -6.83 -13.89
C CYS A 451 -8.95 -5.83 -14.96
N LEU A 452 -10.25 -5.51 -14.95
CA LEU A 452 -10.80 -4.47 -15.80
C LEU A 452 -10.59 -3.11 -15.14
N ARG A 453 -10.54 -2.06 -15.96
CA ARG A 453 -10.55 -0.66 -15.47
C ARG A 453 -11.77 -0.36 -14.59
N SER A 454 -12.89 -1.00 -14.89
CA SER A 454 -14.16 -0.92 -14.16
C SER A 454 -14.22 -1.78 -12.90
N ASP A 455 -13.27 -2.71 -12.68
CA ASP A 455 -13.27 -3.55 -11.49
C ASP A 455 -13.12 -2.68 -10.22
N PRO A 456 -13.84 -3.02 -9.12
CA PRO A 456 -13.73 -2.29 -7.88
C PRO A 456 -12.36 -2.49 -7.24
N LEU A 457 -11.84 -1.45 -6.58
CA LEU A 457 -10.52 -1.46 -5.94
C LEU A 457 -10.36 -2.64 -4.97
N LEU A 458 -11.39 -3.01 -4.20
CA LEU A 458 -11.35 -4.16 -3.30
C LEU A 458 -10.96 -5.45 -4.02
N LYS A 459 -11.59 -5.73 -5.17
CA LYS A 459 -11.33 -6.93 -5.97
C LYS A 459 -9.89 -6.95 -6.48
N VAL A 460 -9.35 -5.79 -6.83
CA VAL A 460 -7.95 -5.65 -7.25
C VAL A 460 -6.99 -5.83 -6.06
N MET A 461 -7.31 -5.25 -4.90
CA MET A 461 -6.50 -5.41 -3.68
C MET A 461 -6.49 -6.85 -3.16
N GLU A 462 -7.64 -7.54 -3.14
CA GLU A 462 -7.73 -8.96 -2.73
C GLU A 462 -6.90 -9.86 -3.63
N ARG A 463 -6.83 -9.54 -4.92
CA ARG A 463 -5.96 -10.25 -5.85
C ARG A 463 -4.49 -9.97 -5.57
N LEU A 464 -4.09 -8.70 -5.45
CA LEU A 464 -2.73 -8.25 -5.11
C LEU A 464 -2.22 -8.76 -3.74
N ALA A 465 -3.14 -9.05 -2.82
CA ALA A 465 -2.84 -9.61 -1.51
C ALA A 465 -2.30 -11.05 -1.56
N ASN A 466 -2.35 -11.72 -2.72
CA ASN A 466 -1.75 -13.03 -2.90
C ASN A 466 -0.26 -12.89 -3.31
N PRO A 467 0.69 -13.36 -2.49
CA PRO A 467 2.12 -13.28 -2.81
C PRO A 467 2.46 -14.08 -4.09
N GLY A 468 3.43 -13.58 -4.87
CA GLY A 468 3.97 -14.27 -6.05
C GLY A 468 3.23 -14.04 -7.37
N LYS A 469 2.31 -13.07 -7.45
CA LYS A 469 1.54 -12.79 -8.68
C LYS A 469 1.88 -11.43 -9.27
N CYS A 470 2.14 -11.38 -10.58
CA CYS A 470 2.23 -10.14 -11.36
C CYS A 470 0.83 -9.72 -11.85
N PHE A 471 0.59 -8.41 -11.89
CA PHE A 471 -0.70 -7.81 -12.25
C PHE A 471 -0.55 -6.88 -13.44
N SER A 472 -1.43 -7.05 -14.42
CA SER A 472 -1.61 -6.11 -15.53
C SER A 472 -3.09 -5.73 -15.65
N ILE A 473 -3.37 -4.44 -15.86
CA ILE A 473 -4.74 -3.95 -16.10
C ILE A 473 -4.93 -3.89 -17.61
N THR A 474 -5.79 -4.76 -18.15
CA THR A 474 -6.04 -4.81 -19.59
C THR A 474 -7.19 -3.89 -19.97
N HIS A 475 -7.03 -3.17 -21.09
CA HIS A 475 -8.16 -2.62 -21.82
C HIS A 475 -8.78 -3.76 -22.63
N LEU A 476 -9.94 -4.26 -22.22
CA LEU A 476 -10.79 -4.91 -23.22
C LEU A 476 -11.48 -3.78 -23.97
N HIS A 477 -11.20 -3.68 -25.26
CA HIS A 477 -12.13 -3.01 -26.17
C HIS A 477 -13.43 -3.82 -26.09
N GLU A 478 -14.38 -3.37 -25.27
CA GLU A 478 -15.78 -3.74 -25.44
C GLU A 478 -16.20 -3.14 -26.78
N TYR A 479 -16.44 -4.03 -27.75
CA TYR A 479 -17.17 -3.72 -28.98
C TYR A 479 -18.66 -3.71 -28.70
#